data_AF-A0AA41EQ01-F1
#
_entry.id   AF-A0AA41EQ01-F1
#
_cell.length_a   1.000
_cell.length_b   1.000
_cell.length_c   1.000
_cell.angle_alpha   90.00
_cell.angle_beta   90.00
_cell.angle_gamma   90.00
#
_symmetry.space_group_name_H-M   'P 1'
#
loop_
_entity.id
_entity.type
_entity.pdbx_description
1 polymer ?
#
loop_
_entity_poly.entity_id
_entity_poly.type
_entity_poly.pdbx_seq_one_letter_code
_entity_poly.pdbx_strand_id
1 'polypeptide(L)'
;MKPHQVPQFLFKYRVVVMAAAIVVLGLTGMFSVHAHQQRLTQADTVAANQAATPHQIKQQQRHLKTRLKTYLTHITADGTTSVSFYNLGPIAGSSAAKSPLARQFYRRGQLAVSANAHTPVVSASTYKLFIAAYLFHLNHQGQYTWDTTSQDGFHRMIVNSENDFAEGILDTYGLAGIDNYIGSQDYYAPMFIANQEAMTTAASLTKLLVRLDRAQAPFNHAHDRSWLLSLMKQQVYRTGIPAGASAAKTGTTVADKVGFLGDTNNDAAIVTLPNGQRYVLVIMTHGHGQTGFSGFPRMAKITTHIQKLMYGTTATQKLH
;
A
#
# COMPACT_ATOMS: atom_id res chain seq x y z
N MET A 1 43.35 -89.23 -20.45
CA MET A 1 42.78 -87.89 -20.16
C MET A 1 41.82 -87.54 -21.28
N LYS A 2 40.52 -87.43 -20.97
CA LYS A 2 39.44 -87.14 -21.94
C LYS A 2 39.31 -85.62 -22.12
N PRO A 3 39.18 -85.08 -23.34
CA PRO A 3 38.87 -83.67 -23.54
C PRO A 3 37.35 -83.45 -23.40
N HIS A 4 36.97 -82.44 -22.61
CA HIS A 4 35.60 -81.98 -22.46
C HIS A 4 35.09 -81.33 -23.75
N GLN A 5 34.04 -81.91 -24.33
CA GLN A 5 33.26 -81.28 -25.39
C GLN A 5 32.33 -80.22 -24.79
N VAL A 6 32.48 -78.97 -25.22
CA VAL A 6 31.51 -77.90 -24.96
C VAL A 6 30.26 -78.18 -25.81
N PRO A 7 29.02 -78.10 -25.26
CA PRO A 7 27.82 -78.44 -26.03
C PRO A 7 27.60 -77.43 -27.18
N GLN A 8 27.55 -77.95 -28.41
CA GLN A 8 27.29 -77.22 -29.67
C GLN A 8 25.91 -76.51 -29.73
N PHE A 9 25.03 -76.69 -28.73
CA PHE A 9 23.71 -76.07 -28.69
C PHE A 9 23.75 -74.54 -28.53
N LEU A 10 24.78 -74.00 -27.90
CA LEU A 10 24.92 -72.55 -27.65
C LEU A 10 25.38 -71.74 -28.87
N PHE A 11 25.71 -72.38 -30.00
CA PHE A 11 26.14 -71.68 -31.22
C PHE A 11 24.98 -71.41 -32.20
N LYS A 12 23.98 -72.29 -32.26
CA LYS A 12 22.88 -72.20 -33.24
C LYS A 12 21.88 -71.06 -32.98
N TYR A 13 21.80 -70.58 -31.73
CA TYR A 13 20.84 -69.55 -31.33
C TYR A 13 21.47 -68.21 -30.92
N ARG A 14 22.79 -68.01 -31.11
CA ARG A 14 23.50 -66.79 -30.69
C ARG A 14 22.88 -65.52 -31.28
N VAL A 15 22.50 -65.57 -32.55
CA VAL A 15 21.87 -64.43 -33.25
C VAL A 15 20.49 -64.13 -32.67
N VAL A 16 19.70 -65.16 -32.35
CA VAL A 16 18.35 -65.02 -31.77
C VAL A 16 18.41 -64.51 -30.33
N VAL A 17 19.35 -65.01 -29.53
CA VAL A 17 19.57 -64.57 -28.14
C VAL A 17 20.08 -63.13 -28.10
N MET A 18 20.99 -62.75 -29.00
CA MET A 18 21.47 -61.36 -29.13
C MET A 18 20.35 -60.42 -29.59
N ALA A 19 19.54 -60.82 -30.57
CA ALA A 19 18.40 -60.02 -31.03
C ALA A 19 17.34 -59.84 -29.94
N ALA A 20 17.02 -60.90 -29.18
CA ALA A 20 16.11 -60.82 -28.04
C ALA A 20 16.65 -59.91 -26.93
N ALA A 21 17.95 -59.97 -26.63
CA ALA A 21 18.58 -59.10 -25.64
C ALA A 21 18.55 -57.61 -26.06
N ILE A 22 18.77 -57.31 -27.35
CA ILE A 22 18.68 -55.94 -27.88
C ILE A 22 17.25 -55.40 -27.80
N VAL A 23 16.24 -56.22 -28.10
CA VAL A 23 14.82 -55.82 -27.98
C VAL A 23 14.44 -55.56 -26.52
N VAL A 24 14.87 -56.42 -25.59
CA VAL A 24 14.60 -56.23 -24.14
C VAL A 24 15.32 -54.99 -23.59
N LEU A 25 16.57 -54.73 -23.99
CA LEU A 25 17.31 -53.52 -23.60
C LEU A 25 16.72 -52.25 -24.22
N GLY A 26 16.26 -52.32 -25.47
CA GLY A 26 15.56 -51.21 -26.15
C GLY A 26 14.22 -50.89 -25.49
N LEU A 27 13.44 -51.90 -25.12
CA LEU A 27 12.17 -51.72 -24.41
C LEU A 27 12.38 -51.14 -23.01
N THR A 28 13.32 -51.68 -22.22
CA THR A 28 13.64 -51.14 -20.89
C THR A 28 14.18 -49.71 -20.92
N GLY A 29 14.97 -49.37 -21.95
CA GLY A 29 15.41 -48.01 -22.23
C GLY A 29 14.24 -47.05 -22.52
N MET A 30 13.30 -47.46 -23.37
CA MET A 30 12.10 -46.65 -23.68
C MET A 30 11.20 -46.45 -22.46
N PHE A 31 10.98 -47.48 -21.64
CA PHE A 31 10.21 -47.35 -20.39
C PHE A 31 10.89 -46.42 -19.39
N SER A 32 12.23 -46.45 -19.30
CA SER A 32 13.00 -45.57 -18.41
C SER A 32 12.95 -44.10 -18.84
N VAL A 33 13.06 -43.85 -20.15
CA VAL A 33 12.95 -42.49 -20.72
C VAL A 33 11.53 -41.94 -20.56
N HIS A 34 10.51 -42.77 -20.81
CA HIS A 34 9.10 -42.36 -20.65
C HIS A 34 8.75 -42.11 -19.17
N ALA A 35 9.21 -42.96 -18.25
CA ALA A 35 9.04 -42.76 -16.81
C ALA A 35 9.79 -41.52 -16.30
N HIS A 36 10.97 -41.23 -16.86
CA HIS A 36 11.71 -40.01 -16.52
C HIS A 36 11.03 -38.75 -17.07
N GLN A 37 10.51 -38.78 -18.30
CA GLN A 37 9.72 -37.69 -18.87
C GLN A 37 8.42 -37.45 -18.08
N GLN A 38 7.73 -38.51 -17.66
CA GLN A 38 6.56 -38.40 -16.78
C GLN A 38 6.91 -37.81 -15.40
N ARG A 39 8.06 -38.16 -14.82
CA ARG A 39 8.52 -37.54 -13.56
C ARG A 39 8.89 -36.07 -13.72
N LEU A 40 9.47 -35.68 -14.86
CA LEU A 40 9.81 -34.28 -15.14
C LEU A 40 8.54 -33.44 -15.35
N THR A 41 7.57 -33.93 -16.13
CA THR A 41 6.29 -33.25 -16.31
C THR A 41 5.47 -33.21 -15.01
N GLN A 42 5.55 -34.24 -14.18
CA GLN A 42 4.91 -34.27 -12.85
C GLN A 42 5.62 -33.33 -11.85
N ALA A 43 6.95 -33.21 -11.90
CA ALA A 43 7.69 -32.26 -11.06
C ALA A 43 7.44 -30.79 -11.47
N ASP A 44 7.36 -30.51 -12.78
CA ASP A 44 7.05 -29.17 -13.30
C ASP A 44 5.59 -28.77 -13.01
N THR A 45 4.65 -29.72 -13.06
CA THR A 45 3.24 -29.47 -12.67
C THR A 45 3.05 -29.35 -11.16
N VAL A 46 3.85 -30.03 -10.34
CA VAL A 46 3.86 -29.84 -8.88
C VAL A 46 4.48 -28.49 -8.51
N ALA A 47 5.54 -28.05 -9.18
CA ALA A 47 6.14 -26.73 -8.96
C ALA A 47 5.22 -25.58 -9.39
N ALA A 48 4.39 -25.76 -10.42
CA ALA A 48 3.41 -24.77 -10.88
C ALA A 48 2.16 -24.63 -9.99
N ASN A 49 1.89 -25.60 -9.10
CA ASN A 49 0.71 -25.64 -8.23
C ASN A 49 1.01 -25.45 -6.73
N GLN A 50 2.26 -25.21 -6.36
CA GLN A 50 2.62 -24.93 -4.97
C GLN A 50 2.41 -23.47 -4.64
N ALA A 51 1.65 -23.20 -3.58
CA ALA A 51 1.45 -21.85 -3.08
C ALA A 51 2.80 -21.21 -2.68
N ALA A 52 3.00 -19.95 -3.07
CA ALA A 52 4.19 -19.18 -2.73
C ALA A 52 4.56 -19.27 -1.24
N THR A 53 5.81 -19.64 -0.98
CA THR A 53 6.35 -19.78 0.38
C THR A 53 6.48 -18.42 1.08
N PRO A 54 6.44 -18.37 2.43
CA PRO A 54 6.71 -17.14 3.17
C PRO A 54 8.05 -16.48 2.83
N HIS A 55 9.06 -17.28 2.46
CA HIS A 55 10.36 -16.78 2.01
C HIS A 55 10.26 -16.03 0.67
N GLN A 56 9.60 -16.63 -0.33
CA GLN A 56 9.37 -15.99 -1.64
C GLN A 56 8.56 -14.69 -1.49
N ILE A 57 7.50 -14.70 -0.66
CA ILE A 57 6.70 -13.51 -0.35
C ILE A 57 7.58 -12.40 0.24
N LYS A 58 8.39 -12.72 1.26
CA LYS A 58 9.29 -11.75 1.91
C LYS A 58 10.35 -11.22 0.95
N GLN A 59 10.90 -12.08 0.10
CA GLN A 59 11.87 -11.67 -0.93
C GLN A 59 11.25 -10.69 -1.92
N GLN A 60 10.04 -10.97 -2.41
CA GLN A 60 9.34 -10.08 -3.34
C GLN A 60 8.91 -8.77 -2.66
N GLN A 61 8.46 -8.80 -1.41
CA GLN A 61 8.21 -7.58 -0.61
C GLN A 61 9.47 -6.71 -0.52
N ARG A 62 10.64 -7.30 -0.17
CA ARG A 62 11.92 -6.58 -0.14
C ARG A 62 12.29 -5.98 -1.49
N HIS A 63 12.07 -6.73 -2.57
CA HIS A 63 12.34 -6.25 -3.93
C HIS A 63 11.49 -5.02 -4.28
N LEU A 64 10.17 -5.06 -4.05
CA LEU A 64 9.29 -3.92 -4.29
C LEU A 64 9.63 -2.72 -3.39
N LYS A 65 9.91 -2.95 -2.10
CA LYS A 65 10.33 -1.88 -1.19
C LYS A 65 11.60 -1.18 -1.66
N THR A 66 12.57 -1.94 -2.17
CA THR A 66 13.83 -1.38 -2.69
C THR A 66 13.54 -0.50 -3.90
N ARG A 67 12.75 -0.99 -4.86
CA ARG A 67 12.35 -0.21 -6.05
C ARG A 67 11.58 1.05 -5.68
N LEU A 68 10.63 0.94 -4.75
CA LEU A 68 9.87 2.09 -4.27
C LEU A 68 10.80 3.08 -3.56
N LYS A 69 11.72 2.61 -2.71
CA LYS A 69 12.68 3.47 -2.01
C LYS A 69 13.58 4.21 -2.99
N THR A 70 14.08 3.56 -4.04
CA THR A 70 14.87 4.21 -5.11
C THR A 70 14.07 5.32 -5.78
N TYR A 71 12.83 5.02 -6.20
CA TYR A 71 11.95 6.01 -6.82
C TYR A 71 11.67 7.20 -5.89
N LEU A 72 11.27 6.92 -4.64
CA LEU A 72 10.98 7.97 -3.67
C LEU A 72 12.21 8.83 -3.37
N THR A 73 13.39 8.23 -3.19
CA THR A 73 14.64 8.97 -2.94
C THR A 73 14.97 9.91 -4.10
N HIS A 74 14.72 9.49 -5.34
CA HIS A 74 14.93 10.33 -6.51
C HIS A 74 13.99 11.55 -6.53
N ILE A 75 12.68 11.34 -6.35
CA ILE A 75 11.70 12.43 -6.45
C ILE A 75 11.70 13.38 -5.25
N THR A 76 12.36 13.02 -4.15
CA THR A 76 12.53 13.85 -2.96
C THR A 76 13.95 14.42 -2.81
N ALA A 77 14.82 14.23 -3.80
CA ALA A 77 16.25 14.55 -3.68
C ALA A 77 16.52 16.05 -3.47
N ASP A 78 15.65 16.91 -3.99
CA ASP A 78 15.74 18.37 -3.87
C ASP A 78 15.10 18.92 -2.58
N GLY A 79 14.56 18.05 -1.71
CA GLY A 79 13.90 18.44 -0.46
C GLY A 79 12.49 19.01 -0.61
N THR A 80 12.02 19.29 -1.84
CA THR A 80 10.74 19.94 -2.12
C THR A 80 9.54 19.01 -2.09
N THR A 81 9.77 17.72 -1.86
CA THR A 81 8.73 16.69 -1.83
C THR A 81 8.95 15.76 -0.65
N SER A 82 7.88 15.40 0.03
CA SER A 82 7.85 14.40 1.09
C SER A 82 6.80 13.35 0.75
N VAL A 83 7.19 12.08 0.80
CA VAL A 83 6.27 10.97 0.50
C VAL A 83 6.33 9.91 1.59
N SER A 84 5.15 9.47 2.03
CA SER A 84 5.00 8.34 2.92
C SER A 84 3.93 7.40 2.38
N PHE A 85 4.34 6.18 2.09
CA PHE A 85 3.47 5.10 1.62
C PHE A 85 3.38 4.00 2.67
N TYR A 86 2.16 3.57 2.98
CA TYR A 86 1.91 2.52 3.95
C TYR A 86 0.81 1.58 3.46
N ASN A 87 1.15 0.34 3.15
CA ASN A 87 0.14 -0.64 2.75
C ASN A 87 -0.74 -1.03 3.93
N LEU A 88 -2.05 -1.05 3.70
CA LEU A 88 -3.02 -1.60 4.61
C LEU A 88 -3.28 -3.08 4.27
N GLY A 89 -3.98 -3.78 5.15
CA GLY A 89 -4.54 -5.09 4.82
C GLY A 89 -5.77 -4.96 3.91
N PRO A 90 -6.14 -6.02 3.18
CA PRO A 90 -7.35 -6.01 2.38
C PRO A 90 -8.61 -5.88 3.25
N ILE A 91 -9.67 -5.28 2.70
CA ILE A 91 -10.98 -5.16 3.37
C ILE A 91 -11.52 -6.57 3.67
N ALA A 92 -12.03 -6.78 4.87
CA ALA A 92 -12.70 -8.02 5.25
C ALA A 92 -13.84 -8.37 4.27
N GLY A 93 -13.94 -9.63 3.85
CA GLY A 93 -14.95 -10.09 2.89
C GLY A 93 -14.65 -9.80 1.40
N SER A 94 -13.65 -8.97 1.09
CA SER A 94 -13.25 -8.68 -0.30
C SER A 94 -12.57 -9.87 -1.00
N SER A 95 -12.46 -9.82 -2.33
CA SER A 95 -11.75 -10.85 -3.09
C SER A 95 -10.26 -10.96 -2.71
N ALA A 96 -9.60 -9.83 -2.43
CA ALA A 96 -8.23 -9.84 -1.92
C ALA A 96 -8.12 -10.46 -0.52
N ALA A 97 -9.11 -10.28 0.35
CA ALA A 97 -9.11 -10.93 1.67
C ALA A 97 -9.32 -12.46 1.58
N LYS A 98 -10.00 -12.94 0.54
CA LYS A 98 -10.17 -14.38 0.30
C LYS A 98 -8.91 -15.06 -0.23
N SER A 99 -7.98 -14.31 -0.84
CA SER A 99 -6.70 -14.84 -1.33
C SER A 99 -5.67 -14.98 -0.18
N PRO A 100 -5.18 -16.19 0.13
CA PRO A 100 -4.11 -16.39 1.11
C PRO A 100 -2.84 -15.62 0.75
N LEU A 101 -2.45 -15.64 -0.52
CA LEU A 101 -1.31 -14.89 -1.04
C LEU A 101 -1.48 -13.39 -0.78
N ALA A 102 -2.62 -12.79 -1.15
CA ALA A 102 -2.82 -11.36 -0.96
C ALA A 102 -2.87 -10.97 0.52
N ARG A 103 -3.47 -11.79 1.40
CA ARG A 103 -3.45 -11.54 2.85
C ARG A 103 -2.04 -11.52 3.43
N GLN A 104 -1.18 -12.44 3.01
CA GLN A 104 0.21 -12.51 3.48
C GLN A 104 1.07 -11.40 2.86
N PHE A 105 0.97 -11.21 1.55
CA PHE A 105 1.77 -10.26 0.80
C PHE A 105 1.44 -8.80 1.17
N TYR A 106 0.16 -8.47 1.31
CA TYR A 106 -0.30 -7.13 1.71
C TYR A 106 -0.60 -7.04 3.20
N ARG A 107 0.03 -7.90 4.03
CA ARG A 107 -0.06 -7.74 5.48
C ARG A 107 0.37 -6.31 5.84
N ARG A 108 -0.44 -5.66 6.66
CA ARG A 108 -0.31 -4.24 7.01
C ARG A 108 1.14 -3.86 7.36
N GLY A 109 1.64 -2.78 6.76
CA GLY A 109 2.98 -2.23 6.99
C GLY A 109 4.14 -3.02 6.38
N GLN A 110 3.93 -4.22 5.80
CA GLN A 110 5.03 -5.01 5.23
C GLN A 110 5.69 -4.36 4.01
N LEU A 111 4.98 -3.49 3.30
CA LEU A 111 5.43 -2.77 2.12
C LEU A 111 5.62 -1.26 2.39
N ALA A 112 5.56 -0.82 3.65
CA ALA A 112 5.71 0.60 3.99
C ALA A 112 7.10 1.13 3.60
N VAL A 113 7.12 2.29 2.94
CA VAL A 113 8.33 3.00 2.50
C VAL A 113 8.04 4.50 2.52
N SER A 114 9.01 5.28 3.00
CA SER A 114 8.92 6.74 3.00
C SER A 114 10.26 7.39 2.61
N ALA A 115 10.19 8.65 2.16
CA ALA A 115 11.33 9.51 1.87
C ALA A 115 10.98 10.96 2.23
N ASN A 116 11.92 11.66 2.86
CA ASN A 116 11.73 13.03 3.38
C ASN A 116 10.52 13.19 4.34
N ALA A 117 9.98 12.07 4.86
CA ALA A 117 8.67 12.06 5.50
C ALA A 117 8.62 12.64 6.91
N HIS A 118 9.78 12.84 7.55
CA HIS A 118 9.89 13.45 8.88
C HIS A 118 10.27 14.94 8.81
N THR A 119 10.51 15.47 7.62
CA THR A 119 10.81 16.89 7.42
C THR A 119 9.53 17.69 7.58
N PRO A 120 9.49 18.65 8.52
CA PRO A 120 8.33 19.52 8.69
C PRO A 120 8.20 20.44 7.49
N VAL A 121 6.99 20.52 6.94
CA VAL A 121 6.64 21.45 5.88
C VAL A 121 5.27 22.05 6.19
N VAL A 122 4.94 23.14 5.50
CA VAL A 122 3.63 23.80 5.60
C VAL A 122 2.56 22.74 5.35
N SER A 123 1.64 22.55 6.30
CA SER A 123 0.58 21.58 6.15
C SER A 123 -0.47 22.06 5.14
N ALA A 124 -0.62 23.39 5.04
CA ALA A 124 -1.83 24.00 4.51
C ALA A 124 -3.07 23.29 5.11
N SER A 125 -4.16 23.14 4.37
CA SER A 125 -5.39 22.52 4.90
C SER A 125 -5.33 21.04 5.30
N THR A 126 -4.19 20.34 5.21
CA THR A 126 -4.09 18.98 5.77
C THR A 126 -4.08 18.97 7.30
N TYR A 127 -3.79 20.09 7.99
CA TYR A 127 -3.87 20.16 9.46
C TYR A 127 -5.30 19.88 9.97
N LYS A 128 -6.32 20.11 9.14
CA LYS A 128 -7.74 19.91 9.46
C LYS A 128 -8.07 18.46 9.85
N LEU A 129 -7.26 17.49 9.44
CA LEU A 129 -7.37 16.10 9.94
C LEU A 129 -6.99 15.96 11.42
N PHE A 130 -6.04 16.76 11.90
CA PHE A 130 -5.67 16.81 13.33
C PHE A 130 -6.73 17.54 14.14
N ILE A 131 -7.35 18.60 13.59
CA ILE A 131 -8.53 19.25 14.18
C ILE A 131 -9.68 18.25 14.32
N ALA A 132 -9.95 17.46 13.27
CA ALA A 132 -10.97 16.40 13.35
C ALA A 132 -10.66 15.36 14.45
N ALA A 133 -9.41 14.93 14.56
CA ALA A 133 -8.98 14.02 15.63
C ALA A 133 -9.19 14.65 17.02
N TYR A 134 -8.84 15.92 17.19
CA TYR A 134 -8.99 16.65 18.43
C TYR A 134 -10.47 16.82 18.84
N LEU A 135 -11.35 17.20 17.91
CA LEU A 135 -12.78 17.33 18.19
C LEU A 135 -13.43 16.00 18.56
N PHE A 136 -13.05 14.91 17.89
CA PHE A 136 -13.51 13.57 18.29
C PHE A 136 -12.99 13.21 19.68
N HIS A 137 -11.73 13.51 20.00
CA HIS A 137 -11.20 13.32 21.34
C HIS A 137 -12.00 14.07 22.41
N LEU A 138 -12.28 15.36 22.20
CA LEU A 138 -13.09 16.17 23.12
C LEU A 138 -14.53 15.65 23.24
N ASN A 139 -15.15 15.28 22.12
CA ASN A 139 -16.50 14.74 22.12
C ASN A 139 -16.60 13.46 22.94
N HIS A 140 -15.62 12.56 22.81
CA HIS A 140 -15.58 11.29 23.57
C HIS A 140 -15.32 11.52 25.06
N GLN A 141 -14.82 12.68 25.44
CA GLN A 141 -14.66 13.12 26.83
C GLN A 141 -15.85 13.95 27.35
N GLY A 142 -16.87 14.20 26.52
CA GLY A 142 -17.99 15.08 26.88
C GLY A 142 -17.64 16.57 26.94
N GLN A 143 -16.49 16.97 26.37
CA GLN A 143 -15.97 18.35 26.35
C GLN A 143 -16.32 19.09 25.05
N TYR A 144 -17.00 18.42 24.13
CA TYR A 144 -17.49 18.99 22.89
C TYR A 144 -18.77 18.28 22.45
N THR A 145 -19.80 19.04 22.07
CA THR A 145 -21.07 18.49 21.60
C THR A 145 -21.33 18.95 20.18
N TRP A 146 -21.61 18.01 19.29
CA TRP A 146 -22.00 18.33 17.93
C TRP A 146 -23.43 18.89 17.89
N ASP A 147 -23.59 20.03 17.24
CA ASP A 147 -24.85 20.63 16.85
C ASP A 147 -24.92 20.81 15.34
N THR A 148 -26.04 21.32 14.81
CA THR A 148 -26.22 21.51 13.36
C THR A 148 -25.15 22.42 12.76
N THR A 149 -24.78 23.50 13.45
CA THR A 149 -23.81 24.49 12.97
C THR A 149 -22.41 23.90 12.87
N SER A 150 -21.96 23.21 13.92
CA SER A 150 -20.65 22.56 13.95
C SER A 150 -20.55 21.36 13.01
N GLN A 151 -21.65 20.63 12.79
CA GLN A 151 -21.69 19.58 11.78
C GLN A 151 -21.55 20.14 10.35
N ASP A 152 -22.21 21.26 10.05
CA ASP A 152 -22.05 21.97 8.77
C ASP A 152 -20.61 22.50 8.59
N GLY A 153 -20.07 23.17 9.61
CA GLY A 153 -18.69 23.64 9.60
C GLY A 153 -17.68 22.52 9.40
N PHE A 154 -17.87 21.37 10.08
CA PHE A 154 -17.04 20.19 9.89
C PHE A 154 -17.17 19.60 8.47
N HIS A 155 -18.38 19.56 7.92
CA HIS A 155 -18.61 19.16 6.53
C HIS A 155 -17.82 20.06 5.56
N ARG A 156 -18.00 21.39 5.62
CA ARG A 156 -17.31 22.34 4.74
C ARG A 156 -15.80 22.30 4.92
N MET A 157 -15.31 22.14 6.16
CA MET A 157 -13.90 21.97 6.48
C MET A 157 -13.29 20.75 5.77
N ILE A 158 -14.00 19.61 5.75
CA ILE A 158 -13.48 18.37 5.16
C ILE A 158 -13.75 18.27 3.66
N VAL A 159 -14.92 18.71 3.16
CA VAL A 159 -15.37 18.54 1.76
C VAL A 159 -14.94 19.70 0.88
N ASN A 160 -15.06 20.95 1.34
CA ASN A 160 -14.75 22.16 0.59
C ASN A 160 -13.39 22.76 0.99
N SER A 161 -12.77 22.22 2.04
CA SER A 161 -11.54 22.74 2.62
C SER A 161 -11.64 24.17 3.15
N GLU A 162 -12.84 24.60 3.55
CA GLU A 162 -13.08 25.93 4.12
C GLU A 162 -12.37 26.08 5.47
N ASN A 163 -11.92 27.29 5.76
CA ASN A 163 -11.02 27.57 6.89
C ASN A 163 -11.78 28.00 8.15
N ASP A 164 -12.90 28.69 8.01
CA ASP A 164 -13.66 29.33 9.08
C ASP A 164 -13.89 28.42 10.30
N PHE A 165 -14.37 27.18 10.08
CA PHE A 165 -14.62 26.26 11.17
C PHE A 165 -13.32 25.83 11.86
N ALA A 166 -12.28 25.49 11.09
CA ALA A 166 -11.01 25.01 11.64
C ALA A 166 -10.26 26.11 12.42
N GLU A 167 -10.25 27.33 11.89
CA GLU A 167 -9.66 28.50 12.56
C GLU A 167 -10.47 28.86 13.81
N GLY A 168 -11.80 28.80 13.76
CA GLY A 168 -12.64 29.01 14.95
C GLY A 168 -12.37 27.99 16.07
N ILE A 169 -12.05 26.73 15.75
CA ILE A 169 -11.60 25.75 16.74
C ILE A 169 -10.24 26.14 17.33
N LEU A 170 -9.30 26.61 16.51
CA LEU A 170 -7.99 27.09 16.98
C LEU A 170 -8.15 28.29 17.93
N ASP A 171 -9.03 29.24 17.61
CA ASP A 171 -9.35 30.40 18.45
C ASP A 171 -10.00 30.00 19.77
N THR A 172 -10.95 29.04 19.72
CA THR A 172 -11.72 28.60 20.91
C THR A 172 -10.87 27.81 21.89
N TYR A 173 -10.04 26.88 21.40
CA TYR A 173 -9.30 25.94 22.24
C TYR A 173 -7.82 26.30 22.44
N GLY A 174 -7.32 27.27 21.68
CA GLY A 174 -5.96 27.77 21.75
C GLY A 174 -4.92 26.83 21.13
N LEU A 175 -3.92 27.44 20.49
CA LEU A 175 -2.86 26.71 19.77
C LEU A 175 -2.10 25.74 20.68
N ALA A 176 -1.70 26.19 21.87
CA ALA A 176 -0.93 25.37 22.81
C ALA A 176 -1.72 24.17 23.34
N GLY A 177 -3.03 24.32 23.57
CA GLY A 177 -3.89 23.22 24.04
C GLY A 177 -4.00 22.11 22.98
N ILE A 178 -4.20 22.52 21.72
CA ILE A 178 -4.26 21.61 20.58
C ILE A 178 -2.88 20.96 20.33
N ASP A 179 -1.78 21.72 20.41
CA ASP A 179 -0.43 21.17 20.24
C ASP A 179 -0.03 20.19 21.36
N ASN A 180 -0.46 20.43 22.60
CA ASN A 180 -0.27 19.47 23.69
C ASN A 180 -0.99 18.15 23.38
N TYR A 181 -2.22 18.21 22.87
CA TYR A 181 -2.92 17.03 22.40
C TYR A 181 -2.16 16.34 21.25
N ILE A 182 -1.77 17.08 20.21
CA ILE A 182 -1.04 16.56 19.05
C ILE A 182 0.27 15.87 19.48
N GLY A 183 1.04 16.50 20.35
CA GLY A 183 2.27 15.96 20.93
C GLY A 183 2.02 14.70 21.76
N SER A 184 0.95 14.66 22.57
CA SER A 184 0.58 13.47 23.36
C SER A 184 0.25 12.25 22.48
N GLN A 185 -0.17 12.50 21.24
CA GLN A 185 -0.45 11.46 20.25
C GLN A 185 0.81 10.99 19.49
N ASP A 186 1.98 11.58 19.79
CA ASP A 186 3.26 11.35 19.12
C ASP A 186 3.17 11.70 17.62
N TYR A 187 2.51 12.81 17.32
CA TYR A 187 2.59 13.49 16.03
C TYR A 187 3.64 14.61 16.10
N TYR A 188 3.96 15.21 14.95
CA TYR A 188 4.79 16.42 14.90
C TYR A 188 4.11 17.56 15.67
N ALA A 189 4.80 18.08 16.68
CA ALA A 189 4.40 19.21 17.49
C ALA A 189 5.65 20.06 17.84
N PRO A 190 5.52 21.40 17.99
CA PRO A 190 4.31 22.17 17.77
C PRO A 190 3.93 22.24 16.28
N MET A 191 2.64 22.03 15.98
CA MET A 191 2.05 22.22 14.66
C MET A 191 1.64 23.67 14.46
N PHE A 192 1.19 24.34 15.53
CA PHE A 192 0.62 25.68 15.48
C PHE A 192 1.45 26.66 16.30
N ILE A 193 2.08 27.60 15.62
CA ILE A 193 2.83 28.68 16.27
C ILE A 193 2.16 30.00 15.88
N ALA A 194 1.96 30.89 16.86
CA ALA A 194 1.33 32.18 16.63
C ALA A 194 2.06 32.96 15.52
N ASN A 195 1.29 33.52 14.60
CA ASN A 195 1.78 34.26 13.43
C ASN A 195 2.65 33.43 12.46
N GLN A 196 2.50 32.11 12.45
CA GLN A 196 3.17 31.22 11.50
C GLN A 196 2.16 30.29 10.83
N GLU A 197 2.51 29.81 9.64
CA GLU A 197 1.74 28.78 8.96
C GLU A 197 1.83 27.45 9.73
N ALA A 198 0.74 26.70 9.77
CA ALA A 198 0.73 25.39 10.42
C ALA A 198 1.70 24.42 9.71
N MET A 199 2.50 23.70 10.50
CA MET A 199 3.53 22.78 10.00
C MET A 199 3.21 21.34 10.39
N THR A 200 3.46 20.38 9.48
CA THR A 200 3.36 18.95 9.81
C THR A 200 4.32 18.12 8.98
N THR A 201 4.29 16.80 9.18
CA THR A 201 5.14 15.84 8.48
C THR A 201 4.28 14.80 7.76
N ALA A 202 4.76 14.28 6.63
CA ALA A 202 4.08 13.19 5.92
C ALA A 202 3.96 11.94 6.81
N ALA A 203 4.91 11.73 7.72
CA ALA A 203 4.87 10.67 8.73
C ALA A 203 3.70 10.85 9.71
N SER A 204 3.44 12.07 10.20
CA SER A 204 2.33 12.34 11.14
C SER A 204 0.97 12.16 10.48
N LEU A 205 0.79 12.68 9.27
CA LEU A 205 -0.41 12.46 8.46
C LEU A 205 -0.63 10.96 8.18
N THR A 206 0.43 10.23 7.84
CA THR A 206 0.34 8.77 7.63
C THR A 206 -0.10 8.06 8.91
N LYS A 207 0.49 8.41 10.05
CA LYS A 207 0.16 7.82 11.35
C LYS A 207 -1.30 8.08 11.72
N LEU A 208 -1.80 9.31 11.50
CA LEU A 208 -3.20 9.66 11.72
C LEU A 208 -4.13 8.83 10.84
N LEU A 209 -3.86 8.72 9.54
CA LEU A 209 -4.69 7.94 8.60
C LEU A 209 -4.65 6.44 8.88
N VAL A 210 -3.51 5.91 9.34
CA VAL A 210 -3.41 4.52 9.80
C VAL A 210 -4.22 4.30 11.07
N ARG A 211 -4.22 5.25 12.02
CA ARG A 211 -5.09 5.19 13.22
C ARG A 211 -6.57 5.24 12.84
N LEU A 212 -6.93 6.12 11.91
CA LEU A 212 -8.29 6.23 11.34
C LEU A 212 -8.74 4.88 10.74
N ASP A 213 -7.93 4.25 9.88
CA ASP A 213 -8.23 2.92 9.32
C ASP A 213 -8.39 1.85 10.41
N ARG A 214 -7.56 1.93 11.46
CA ARG A 214 -7.48 0.90 12.50
C ARG A 214 -8.51 1.05 13.61
N ALA A 215 -9.41 2.02 13.53
CA ALA A 215 -10.34 2.33 14.61
C ALA A 215 -9.60 2.58 15.95
N GLN A 216 -8.41 3.18 15.89
CA GLN A 216 -7.66 3.54 17.10
C GLN A 216 -8.09 4.91 17.57
N ALA A 217 -8.10 5.15 18.90
CA ALA A 217 -8.44 6.44 19.47
C ALA A 217 -7.66 7.59 18.76
N PRO A 218 -8.34 8.71 18.43
CA PRO A 218 -9.73 9.05 18.76
C PRO A 218 -10.77 8.53 17.73
N PHE A 219 -10.43 7.62 16.82
CA PHE A 219 -11.31 7.11 15.76
C PHE A 219 -11.98 5.77 16.10
N ASN A 220 -12.01 5.40 17.39
CA ASN A 220 -12.59 4.15 17.87
C ASN A 220 -14.14 4.18 17.91
N HIS A 221 -14.77 5.35 17.84
CA HIS A 221 -16.21 5.49 17.65
C HIS A 221 -16.58 5.27 16.17
N ALA A 222 -17.45 4.29 15.92
CA ALA A 222 -17.76 3.84 14.56
C ALA A 222 -18.48 4.92 13.72
N HIS A 223 -19.39 5.66 14.36
CA HIS A 223 -20.11 6.77 13.74
C HIS A 223 -19.13 7.85 13.23
N ASP A 224 -18.32 8.41 14.12
CA ASP A 224 -17.40 9.52 13.80
C ASP A 224 -16.36 9.12 12.75
N ARG A 225 -15.81 7.91 12.88
CA ARG A 225 -14.90 7.35 11.87
C ARG A 225 -15.59 7.25 10.51
N SER A 226 -16.81 6.72 10.47
CA SER A 226 -17.57 6.59 9.22
C SER A 226 -17.92 7.95 8.63
N TRP A 227 -18.30 8.91 9.48
CA TRP A 227 -18.62 10.27 9.09
C TRP A 227 -17.42 10.97 8.44
N LEU A 228 -16.26 10.99 9.11
CA LEU A 228 -15.03 11.58 8.55
C LEU A 228 -14.62 10.89 7.24
N LEU A 229 -14.62 9.56 7.20
CA LEU A 229 -14.29 8.81 5.98
C LEU A 229 -15.27 9.07 4.83
N SER A 230 -16.55 9.31 5.13
CA SER A 230 -17.56 9.68 4.14
C SER A 230 -17.27 11.05 3.55
N LEU A 231 -17.02 12.05 4.40
CA LEU A 231 -16.70 13.41 3.97
C LEU A 231 -15.40 13.45 3.15
N MET A 232 -14.36 12.75 3.59
CA MET A 232 -13.10 12.63 2.84
C MET A 232 -13.29 11.99 1.45
N LYS A 233 -14.31 11.15 1.24
CA LYS A 233 -14.64 10.62 -0.10
C LYS A 233 -15.42 11.59 -0.96
N GLN A 234 -16.15 12.51 -0.35
CA GLN A 234 -16.96 13.55 -0.99
C GLN A 234 -16.17 14.80 -1.37
N GLN A 235 -14.96 14.95 -0.82
CA GLN A 235 -14.02 16.03 -1.12
C GLN A 235 -14.02 16.42 -2.61
N VAL A 236 -14.10 17.71 -2.91
CA VAL A 236 -14.23 18.24 -4.29
C VAL A 236 -12.90 18.32 -5.04
N TYR A 237 -11.78 18.43 -4.33
CA TYR A 237 -10.43 18.51 -4.91
C TYR A 237 -9.86 17.13 -5.21
N ARG A 238 -10.00 16.67 -6.46
CA ARG A 238 -9.71 15.27 -6.84
C ARG A 238 -8.60 15.08 -7.86
N THR A 239 -7.89 16.14 -8.24
CA THR A 239 -6.85 16.10 -9.28
C THR A 239 -5.46 15.68 -8.78
N GLY A 240 -5.30 15.42 -7.47
CA GLY A 240 -4.09 14.88 -6.83
C GLY A 240 -4.04 13.35 -6.79
N ILE A 241 -3.94 12.78 -5.59
CA ILE A 241 -3.95 11.32 -5.34
C ILE A 241 -5.16 10.65 -6.01
N PRO A 242 -6.41 11.18 -5.94
CA PRO A 242 -7.56 10.51 -6.53
C PRO A 242 -7.45 10.29 -8.04
N ALA A 243 -7.01 11.32 -8.78
CA ALA A 243 -6.76 11.21 -10.22
C ALA A 243 -5.67 10.16 -10.52
N GLY A 244 -4.56 10.18 -9.78
CA GLY A 244 -3.48 9.23 -9.96
C GLY A 244 -3.87 7.77 -9.66
N ALA A 245 -4.67 7.56 -8.62
CA ALA A 245 -5.17 6.26 -8.21
C ALA A 245 -6.18 5.70 -9.22
N SER A 246 -7.10 6.53 -9.72
CA SER A 246 -8.05 6.17 -10.78
C SER A 246 -7.33 5.79 -12.07
N ALA A 247 -6.34 6.58 -12.48
CA ALA A 247 -5.52 6.31 -13.68
C ALA A 247 -4.70 5.02 -13.58
N ALA A 248 -4.29 4.61 -12.36
CA ALA A 248 -3.60 3.34 -12.17
C ALA A 248 -4.54 2.13 -12.16
N LYS A 249 -5.77 2.28 -11.65
CA LYS A 249 -6.77 1.20 -11.64
C LYS A 249 -8.18 1.79 -11.55
N THR A 250 -8.97 1.63 -12.61
CA THR A 250 -10.39 2.01 -12.64
C THR A 250 -11.17 1.38 -11.49
N GLY A 251 -12.11 2.13 -10.91
CA GLY A 251 -12.92 1.71 -9.76
C GLY A 251 -12.21 1.85 -8.41
N THR A 252 -10.99 2.40 -8.39
CA THR A 252 -10.33 2.77 -7.13
C THR A 252 -11.06 3.93 -6.47
N THR A 253 -11.33 3.81 -5.17
CA THR A 253 -11.94 4.87 -4.37
C THR A 253 -10.90 5.48 -3.43
N VAL A 254 -11.02 6.78 -3.20
CA VAL A 254 -10.05 7.54 -2.39
C VAL A 254 -10.79 8.42 -1.39
N ALA A 255 -10.43 8.29 -0.11
CA ALA A 255 -10.80 9.22 0.95
C ALA A 255 -9.57 10.11 1.23
N ASP A 256 -9.61 11.39 0.86
CA ASP A 256 -8.47 12.29 0.94
C ASP A 256 -8.76 13.60 1.70
N LYS A 257 -7.68 14.27 2.08
CA LYS A 257 -7.69 15.68 2.45
C LYS A 257 -6.52 16.37 1.77
N VAL A 258 -6.84 17.38 0.96
CA VAL A 258 -5.86 18.24 0.31
C VAL A 258 -5.42 19.42 1.20
N GLY A 259 -4.28 20.00 0.88
CA GLY A 259 -3.82 21.29 1.38
C GLY A 259 -3.18 22.10 0.25
N PHE A 260 -3.47 23.39 0.17
CA PHE A 260 -2.85 24.30 -0.79
C PHE A 260 -2.69 25.68 -0.14
N LEU A 261 -1.49 26.26 -0.22
CA LEU A 261 -1.16 27.58 0.32
C LEU A 261 0.12 28.06 -0.36
N GLY A 262 0.12 29.25 -0.98
CA GLY A 262 1.28 29.76 -1.70
C GLY A 262 1.78 28.77 -2.75
N ASP A 263 3.02 28.32 -2.58
CA ASP A 263 3.69 27.31 -3.43
C ASP A 263 3.52 25.87 -2.92
N THR A 264 2.86 25.68 -1.78
CA THR A 264 2.67 24.38 -1.14
C THR A 264 1.39 23.73 -1.63
N ASN A 265 1.51 22.47 -2.04
CA ASN A 265 0.40 21.57 -2.32
C ASN A 265 0.65 20.24 -1.59
N ASN A 266 -0.36 19.75 -0.89
CA ASN A 266 -0.33 18.50 -0.14
C ASN A 266 -1.60 17.67 -0.40
N ASP A 267 -1.48 16.36 -0.28
CA ASP A 267 -2.60 15.43 -0.35
C ASP A 267 -2.32 14.20 0.53
N ALA A 268 -3.27 13.85 1.38
CA ALA A 268 -3.18 12.76 2.35
C ALA A 268 -4.41 11.88 2.27
N ALA A 269 -4.22 10.60 1.92
CA ALA A 269 -5.33 9.76 1.48
C ALA A 269 -5.27 8.30 1.96
N ILE A 270 -6.46 7.72 2.12
CA ILE A 270 -6.69 6.28 2.18
C ILE A 270 -7.28 5.83 0.84
N VAL A 271 -6.55 4.96 0.14
CA VAL A 271 -6.92 4.46 -1.18
C VAL A 271 -7.40 3.02 -1.09
N THR A 272 -8.49 2.69 -1.79
CA THR A 272 -9.12 1.36 -1.83
C THR A 272 -9.35 0.91 -3.27
N LEU A 273 -8.67 -0.17 -3.67
CA LEU A 273 -8.81 -0.78 -4.97
C LEU A 273 -10.10 -1.61 -5.08
N PRO A 274 -10.59 -1.89 -6.30
CA PRO A 274 -11.82 -2.68 -6.52
C PRO A 274 -11.82 -4.08 -5.89
N ASN A 275 -10.65 -4.71 -5.77
CA ASN A 275 -10.52 -6.04 -5.16
C ASN A 275 -10.43 -5.99 -3.62
N GLY A 276 -10.50 -4.81 -3.02
CA GLY A 276 -10.41 -4.58 -1.58
C GLY A 276 -9.00 -4.39 -1.01
N GLN A 277 -7.95 -4.41 -1.85
CA GLN A 277 -6.61 -3.98 -1.41
C GLN A 277 -6.59 -2.48 -1.08
N ARG A 278 -5.80 -2.09 -0.08
CA ARG A 278 -5.80 -0.73 0.46
C ARG A 278 -4.42 -0.24 0.83
N TYR A 279 -4.23 1.08 0.79
CA TYR A 279 -3.04 1.75 1.29
C TYR A 279 -3.33 3.17 1.78
N VAL A 280 -2.43 3.68 2.60
CA VAL A 280 -2.30 5.11 2.91
C VAL A 280 -1.19 5.68 2.05
N LEU A 281 -1.42 6.87 1.48
CA LEU A 281 -0.43 7.64 0.76
C LEU A 281 -0.54 9.10 1.17
N VAL A 282 0.61 9.68 1.54
CA VAL A 282 0.74 11.11 1.79
C VAL A 282 1.83 11.65 0.87
N ILE A 283 1.50 12.70 0.12
CA ILE A 283 2.43 13.43 -0.74
C ILE A 283 2.33 14.90 -0.36
N MET A 284 3.46 15.49 0.03
CA MET A 284 3.57 16.91 0.36
C MET A 284 4.59 17.53 -0.58
N THR A 285 4.27 18.67 -1.20
CA THR A 285 5.11 19.33 -2.21
C THR A 285 5.13 20.84 -2.00
N HIS A 286 6.26 21.47 -2.27
CA HIS A 286 6.42 22.93 -2.28
C HIS A 286 7.47 23.35 -3.33
N GLY A 287 7.70 24.65 -3.51
CA GLY A 287 8.70 25.16 -4.47
C GLY A 287 8.34 24.91 -5.94
N HIS A 288 9.35 24.84 -6.81
CA HIS A 288 9.23 24.59 -8.26
C HIS A 288 8.26 25.51 -9.02
N GLY A 289 8.06 26.74 -8.53
CA GLY A 289 7.11 27.67 -9.14
C GLY A 289 5.65 27.20 -9.06
N GLN A 290 5.34 26.26 -8.16
CA GLN A 290 3.98 25.83 -7.90
C GLN A 290 3.15 27.04 -7.44
N THR A 291 1.94 27.15 -7.98
CA THR A 291 0.89 28.08 -7.55
C THR A 291 -0.47 27.39 -7.66
N GLY A 292 -1.42 27.79 -6.81
CA GLY A 292 -2.78 27.25 -6.83
C GLY A 292 -2.79 25.72 -6.70
N PHE A 293 -3.22 25.01 -7.75
CA PHE A 293 -3.30 23.54 -7.80
C PHE A 293 -2.25 22.89 -8.71
N SER A 294 -1.24 23.63 -9.16
CA SER A 294 -0.27 23.15 -10.16
C SER A 294 0.64 22.01 -9.67
N GLY A 295 0.75 21.77 -8.36
CA GLY A 295 1.43 20.61 -7.78
C GLY A 295 0.62 19.31 -7.84
N PHE A 296 -0.72 19.37 -7.96
CA PHE A 296 -1.59 18.19 -7.94
C PHE A 296 -1.30 17.21 -9.10
N PRO A 297 -1.05 17.65 -10.35
CA PRO A 297 -0.61 16.76 -11.42
C PRO A 297 0.67 15.97 -11.11
N ARG A 298 1.63 16.55 -10.37
CA ARG A 298 2.83 15.84 -9.92
C ARG A 298 2.46 14.73 -8.93
N MET A 299 1.55 15.00 -7.99
CA MET A 299 1.05 13.99 -7.04
C MET A 299 0.27 12.87 -7.72
N ALA A 300 -0.52 13.19 -8.74
CA ALA A 300 -1.23 12.20 -9.54
C ALA A 300 -0.23 11.24 -10.22
N LYS A 301 0.83 11.77 -10.85
CA LYS A 301 1.90 10.97 -11.46
C LYS A 301 2.60 10.07 -10.43
N ILE A 302 2.95 10.62 -9.26
CA ILE A 302 3.56 9.86 -8.16
C ILE A 302 2.65 8.73 -7.72
N THR A 303 1.37 9.02 -7.47
CA THR A 303 0.36 8.03 -7.07
C THR A 303 0.20 6.93 -8.10
N THR A 304 0.07 7.28 -9.39
CA THR A 304 -0.05 6.29 -10.47
C THR A 304 1.15 5.35 -10.49
N HIS A 305 2.36 5.89 -10.37
CA HIS A 305 3.59 5.09 -10.34
C HIS A 305 3.61 4.13 -9.13
N ILE A 306 3.35 4.65 -7.92
CA ILE A 306 3.36 3.86 -6.68
C ILE A 306 2.30 2.75 -6.75
N GLN A 307 1.06 3.07 -7.15
CA GLN A 307 0.00 2.07 -7.21
C GLN A 307 0.30 0.98 -8.24
N LYS A 308 0.82 1.34 -9.43
CA LYS A 308 1.23 0.33 -10.43
C LYS A 308 2.38 -0.54 -9.94
N LEU A 309 3.36 0.04 -9.25
CA LEU A 309 4.50 -0.71 -8.70
C LEU A 309 4.08 -1.67 -7.59
N MET A 310 3.21 -1.22 -6.68
CA MET A 310 2.90 -1.94 -5.45
C MET A 310 1.67 -2.85 -5.57
N TYR A 311 0.71 -2.51 -6.42
CA TYR A 311 -0.58 -3.20 -6.58
C TYR A 311 -0.91 -3.57 -8.04
N GLY A 312 0.01 -3.33 -8.97
CA GLY A 312 -0.12 -3.79 -10.35
C GLY A 312 0.01 -5.32 -10.48
N THR A 313 -0.34 -5.84 -11.65
CA THR A 313 -0.27 -7.29 -11.95
C THR A 313 1.12 -7.88 -11.71
N THR A 314 2.17 -7.11 -11.98
CA THR A 314 3.57 -7.53 -11.82
C THR A 314 4.03 -7.61 -10.37
N ALA A 315 3.30 -7.02 -9.42
CA ALA A 315 3.70 -6.97 -8.01
C ALA A 315 3.80 -8.37 -7.39
N THR A 316 2.87 -9.27 -7.76
CA THR A 316 2.81 -10.65 -7.28
C THR A 316 2.97 -11.69 -8.39
N GLN A 317 3.25 -11.28 -9.63
CA GLN A 317 3.31 -12.20 -10.78
C GLN A 317 4.31 -13.35 -10.62
N LYS A 318 5.40 -13.14 -9.86
CA LYS A 318 6.42 -14.18 -9.61
C LYS A 318 6.10 -15.07 -8.40
N LEU A 319 4.93 -14.88 -7.79
CA LEU A 319 4.45 -15.62 -6.63
C LEU A 319 3.28 -16.49 -7.09
N HIS A 320 3.60 -17.72 -7.49
CA HIS A 320 2.64 -18.79 -7.66
C HIS A 320 2.73 -19.67 -6.42
#